data_AF-A0A2E2TBJ8-F1
#
_entry.id   AF-A0A2E2TBJ8-F1
#
_cell.length_a   1.000
_cell.length_b   1.000
_cell.length_c   1.000
_cell.angle_alpha   90.00
_cell.angle_beta   90.00
_cell.angle_gamma   90.00
#
_symmetry.space_group_name_H-M   'P 1'
#
loop_
_entity.id
_entity.type
_entity.pdbx_description
1 polymer ?
#
loop_
_entity_poly.entity_id
_entity_poly.type
_entity_poly.pdbx_seq_one_letter_code
_entity_poly.pdbx_strand_id
1 'polypeptide(L)'
;MRVVIRKSPVATKKFRATVYDRGRVDVVDFGGVRPNGVPYSDYTLHGDAFRMRRYVGRHGGKVPVRLLSSTSRDEVQKKMLRVTSSDTEFWGIRGIRSAGFWSRWLLWSFPDIRDAARFIQKTFRVEVEI
;
A
#
# COMPACT_ATOMS: atom_id res chain seq x y z
N MET A 1 8.01 2.83 -16.68
CA MET A 1 7.22 1.69 -16.17
C MET A 1 5.83 2.21 -15.89
N ARG A 2 4.82 1.57 -16.48
CA ARG A 2 3.40 1.95 -16.35
C ARG A 2 2.67 0.87 -15.58
N VAL A 3 1.76 1.26 -14.69
CA VAL A 3 0.90 0.36 -13.95
C VAL A 3 -0.54 0.78 -14.13
N VAL A 4 -1.40 -0.18 -14.41
CA VAL A 4 -2.86 0.01 -14.43
C VAL A 4 -3.45 -0.77 -13.26
N ILE A 5 -4.16 -0.06 -12.37
CA ILE A 5 -4.90 -0.63 -11.25
C ILE A 5 -6.37 -0.72 -11.64
N ARG A 6 -6.99 -1.88 -11.44
CA ARG A 6 -8.43 -2.09 -11.67
C ARG A 6 -9.02 -2.95 -10.56
N LYS A 7 -10.35 -3.10 -10.55
CA LYS A 7 -11.01 -4.11 -9.71
C LYS A 7 -10.46 -5.50 -10.04
N SER A 8 -10.12 -6.27 -9.02
CA SER A 8 -9.66 -7.64 -9.20
C SER A 8 -10.81 -8.56 -9.66
N PRO A 9 -10.57 -9.49 -10.59
CA PRO A 9 -11.52 -10.57 -10.87
C PRO A 9 -11.49 -11.68 -9.80
N VAL A 10 -10.51 -11.67 -8.90
CA VAL A 10 -10.40 -12.64 -7.81
C VAL A 10 -11.29 -12.19 -6.65
N ALA A 11 -12.32 -12.97 -6.31
CA ALA A 11 -13.33 -12.60 -5.31
C ALA A 11 -12.75 -12.28 -3.91
N THR A 12 -11.59 -12.83 -3.56
CA THR A 12 -10.91 -12.58 -2.27
C THR A 12 -10.00 -11.35 -2.30
N LYS A 13 -9.93 -10.64 -3.43
CA LYS A 13 -9.04 -9.50 -3.66
C LYS A 13 -9.80 -8.26 -4.14
N LYS A 14 -9.33 -7.08 -3.77
CA LYS A 14 -9.97 -5.81 -4.13
C LYS A 14 -9.51 -5.33 -5.50
N PHE A 15 -8.20 -5.34 -5.70
CA PHE A 15 -7.56 -4.68 -6.84
C PHE A 15 -6.58 -5.60 -7.54
N ARG A 16 -6.41 -5.38 -8.84
CA ARG A 16 -5.37 -5.96 -9.68
C ARG A 16 -4.46 -4.85 -10.16
N ALA A 17 -3.16 -4.99 -9.95
CA ALA A 17 -2.13 -4.20 -10.60
C ALA A 17 -1.59 -4.95 -11.81
N THR A 18 -1.65 -4.33 -12.99
CA THR A 18 -0.98 -4.81 -14.20
C THR A 18 0.23 -3.91 -14.45
N VAL A 19 1.43 -4.48 -14.31
CA VAL A 19 2.72 -3.77 -14.43
C VAL A 19 3.29 -4.01 -15.83
N TYR A 20 3.48 -2.93 -16.58
CA TYR A 20 4.12 -2.91 -17.90
C TYR A 20 5.54 -2.35 -17.79
N ASP A 21 6.52 -3.18 -18.08
CA ASP A 21 7.93 -2.82 -17.95
C ASP A 21 8.78 -3.54 -19.01
N ARG A 22 9.34 -2.77 -19.96
CA ARG A 22 10.24 -3.25 -21.02
C ARG A 22 9.71 -4.50 -21.76
N GLY A 23 8.45 -4.48 -22.16
CA GLY A 23 7.79 -5.59 -22.87
C GLY A 23 7.32 -6.74 -21.99
N ARG A 24 7.69 -6.77 -20.70
CA ARG A 24 7.16 -7.71 -19.72
C ARG A 24 5.88 -7.17 -19.11
N VAL A 25 4.91 -8.06 -18.91
CA VAL A 25 3.64 -7.78 -18.24
C VAL A 25 3.50 -8.71 -17.04
N ASP A 26 3.37 -8.15 -15.85
CA ASP A 26 3.10 -8.89 -14.61
C ASP A 26 1.75 -8.45 -14.04
N VAL A 27 1.01 -9.39 -13.44
CA VAL A 27 -0.28 -9.11 -12.78
C VAL A 27 -0.21 -9.50 -11.31
N VAL A 28 -0.77 -8.65 -10.45
CA VAL A 28 -0.76 -8.86 -9.00
C VAL A 28 -2.12 -8.49 -8.43
N ASP A 29 -2.78 -9.43 -7.77
CA ASP A 29 -4.04 -9.17 -7.05
C ASP A 29 -3.77 -8.89 -5.55
N PHE A 30 -4.31 -7.80 -5.04
CA PHE A 30 -4.04 -7.30 -3.68
C PHE A 30 -5.25 -6.65 -3.01
N GLY A 31 -5.11 -6.35 -1.71
CA GLY A 31 -6.19 -5.89 -0.85
C GLY A 31 -7.17 -7.02 -0.52
N GLY A 32 -7.40 -7.33 0.76
CA GLY A 32 -8.22 -8.48 1.13
C GLY A 32 -9.73 -8.21 1.09
N VAL A 33 -10.48 -9.23 0.67
CA VAL A 33 -11.95 -9.29 0.78
C VAL A 33 -12.31 -10.44 1.71
N ARG A 34 -13.31 -10.23 2.58
CA ARG A 34 -13.79 -11.26 3.52
C ARG A 34 -14.56 -12.38 2.80
N PRO A 35 -14.75 -13.55 3.43
CA PRO A 35 -15.56 -14.64 2.85
C PRO A 35 -16.98 -14.22 2.47
N ASN A 36 -17.56 -13.25 3.17
CA ASN A 36 -18.87 -12.69 2.87
C ASN A 36 -18.87 -11.63 1.75
N GLY A 37 -17.79 -11.53 0.96
CA GLY A 37 -17.66 -10.62 -0.17
C GLY A 37 -17.39 -9.15 0.20
N VAL A 38 -17.29 -8.82 1.49
CA VAL A 38 -17.07 -7.42 1.91
C VAL A 38 -15.59 -7.10 2.04
N PRO A 39 -15.07 -6.05 1.35
CA PRO A 39 -13.68 -5.63 1.48
C PRO A 39 -13.28 -5.30 2.92
N TYR A 40 -12.05 -5.60 3.33
CA TYR A 40 -11.49 -5.01 4.56
C TYR A 40 -11.47 -3.48 4.44
N SER A 41 -11.54 -2.76 5.55
CA SER A 41 -11.39 -1.29 5.54
C SER A 41 -9.90 -0.94 5.67
N ASP A 42 -9.33 -0.29 4.66
CA ASP A 42 -7.92 0.17 4.67
C ASP A 42 -7.84 1.66 5.00
N TYR A 43 -6.61 2.17 5.14
CA TYR A 43 -6.37 3.56 5.53
C TYR A 43 -7.01 4.57 4.57
N THR A 44 -7.02 4.27 3.28
CA THR A 44 -7.69 5.06 2.23
C THR A 44 -9.20 5.20 2.40
N LEU A 45 -9.82 4.41 3.30
CA LEU A 45 -11.25 4.46 3.57
C LEU A 45 -11.56 5.04 4.94
N HIS A 46 -10.77 4.69 5.97
CA HIS A 46 -11.09 5.06 7.36
C HIS A 46 -10.22 6.19 7.93
N GLY A 47 -9.09 6.55 7.32
CA GLY A 47 -8.27 7.70 7.72
C GLY A 47 -7.62 7.63 9.13
N ASP A 48 -7.61 6.47 9.78
CA ASP A 48 -7.01 6.27 11.11
C ASP A 48 -5.52 5.95 11.00
N ALA A 49 -4.69 6.96 11.30
CA ALA A 49 -3.23 6.89 11.24
C ALA A 49 -2.66 5.86 12.23
N PHE A 50 -3.28 5.65 13.38
CA PHE A 50 -2.82 4.65 14.36
C PHE A 50 -3.11 3.23 13.89
N ARG A 51 -4.24 3.01 13.19
CA ARG A 51 -4.51 1.73 12.53
C ARG A 51 -3.54 1.46 11.38
N MET A 52 -3.15 2.50 10.63
CA MET A 52 -2.08 2.40 9.62
C MET A 52 -0.72 2.04 10.25
N ARG A 53 -0.33 2.70 11.34
CA ARG A 53 0.88 2.34 12.09
C ARG A 53 0.88 0.87 12.52
N ARG A 54 -0.22 0.39 13.09
CA ARG A 54 -0.37 -1.02 13.51
C ARG A 54 -0.29 -1.98 12.32
N TYR A 55 -0.90 -1.64 11.20
CA TYR A 55 -0.82 -2.43 9.97
C TYR A 55 0.63 -2.57 9.50
N VAL A 56 1.34 -1.44 9.34
CA VAL A 56 2.73 -1.43 8.89
C VAL A 56 3.63 -2.24 9.82
N GLY A 57 3.45 -2.11 11.14
CA GLY A 57 4.21 -2.92 12.11
C GLY A 57 3.96 -4.42 11.99
N ARG A 58 2.69 -4.86 11.85
CA ARG A 58 2.35 -6.29 11.67
C ARG A 58 2.89 -6.88 10.36
N HIS A 59 3.05 -6.04 9.34
CA HIS A 59 3.61 -6.43 8.05
C HIS A 59 5.14 -6.22 7.98
N GLY A 60 5.81 -6.33 9.13
CA GLY A 60 7.27 -6.36 9.24
C GLY A 60 7.96 -5.00 9.11
N GLY A 61 7.20 -3.89 9.11
CA GLY A 61 7.77 -2.56 8.94
C GLY A 61 8.70 -2.16 10.08
N LYS A 62 9.88 -1.62 9.73
CA LYS A 62 10.86 -1.11 10.70
C LYS A 62 10.43 0.22 11.31
N VAL A 63 9.38 0.18 12.12
CA VAL A 63 8.78 1.37 12.75
C VAL A 63 9.64 1.79 13.96
N PRO A 64 10.15 3.03 14.00
CA PRO A 64 10.92 3.50 15.15
C PRO A 64 10.09 3.48 16.45
N VAL A 65 10.70 3.08 17.57
CA VAL A 65 10.03 2.95 18.87
C VAL A 65 9.28 4.23 19.27
N ARG A 66 9.89 5.40 19.08
CA ARG A 66 9.26 6.70 19.38
C ARG A 66 7.96 6.94 18.61
N LEU A 67 7.82 6.35 17.42
CA LEU A 67 6.63 6.48 16.60
C LEU A 67 5.51 5.53 17.06
N LEU A 68 5.86 4.41 17.71
CA LEU A 68 4.90 3.48 18.32
C LEU A 68 4.14 4.12 19.48
N SER A 69 4.80 5.01 20.24
CA SER A 69 4.19 5.73 21.37
C SER A 69 3.60 7.09 21.01
N SER A 70 3.79 7.61 19.78
CA SER A 70 3.23 8.91 19.40
C SER A 70 1.68 8.89 19.41
N THR A 71 1.11 9.93 20.00
CA THR A 71 -0.33 10.19 20.08
C THR A 71 -0.80 11.27 19.09
N SER A 72 0.12 11.85 18.31
CA SER A 72 -0.22 12.83 17.28
C SER A 72 -0.52 12.11 15.96
N ARG A 73 -1.76 12.24 15.47
CA ARG A 73 -2.19 11.64 14.19
C ARG A 73 -1.36 12.17 13.01
N ASP A 74 -1.11 13.47 12.99
CA ASP A 74 -0.35 14.13 11.92
C ASP A 74 1.11 13.71 11.91
N GLU A 75 1.71 13.57 13.09
CA GLU A 75 3.07 13.06 13.24
C GLU A 75 3.14 11.62 12.72
N VAL A 76 2.21 10.76 13.14
CA VAL A 76 2.13 9.37 12.69
C VAL A 76 1.98 9.30 11.19
N GLN A 77 1.04 10.04 10.60
CA GLN A 77 0.85 10.07 9.16
C GLN A 77 2.13 10.47 8.42
N LYS A 78 2.76 11.59 8.80
CA LYS A 78 3.96 12.10 8.14
C LYS A 78 5.15 11.17 8.28
N LYS A 79 5.41 10.65 9.48
CA LYS A 79 6.60 9.85 9.77
C LYS A 79 6.47 8.41 9.28
N MET A 80 5.27 7.84 9.25
CA MET A 80 5.06 6.48 8.74
C MET A 80 5.34 6.36 7.24
N LEU A 81 5.22 7.44 6.45
CA LEU A 81 5.64 7.43 5.04
C LEU A 81 7.14 7.16 4.86
N ARG A 82 7.95 7.41 5.88
CA ARG A 82 9.40 7.13 5.88
C ARG A 82 9.74 5.69 6.25
N VAL A 83 8.76 4.90 6.71
CA VAL A 83 8.93 3.48 6.99
C VAL A 83 8.77 2.71 5.67
N THR A 84 9.90 2.59 4.97
CA THR A 84 10.00 2.07 3.58
C THR A 84 10.56 0.66 3.48
N SER A 85 10.99 0.07 4.59
CA SER A 85 11.53 -1.30 4.64
C SER A 85 10.71 -2.18 5.56
N SER A 86 10.65 -3.46 5.21
CA SER A 86 10.03 -4.53 5.98
C SER A 86 10.95 -5.74 5.99
N ASP A 87 10.91 -6.51 7.07
CA ASP A 87 11.60 -7.80 7.18
C ASP A 87 10.80 -8.96 6.54
N THR A 88 9.52 -8.75 6.23
CA THR A 88 8.63 -9.79 5.68
C THR A 88 8.10 -9.46 4.28
N GLU A 89 8.16 -8.21 3.86
CA GLU A 89 7.62 -7.74 2.58
C GLU A 89 8.60 -6.84 1.83
N PHE A 90 8.48 -6.82 0.50
CA PHE A 90 9.27 -5.93 -0.36
C PHE A 90 8.50 -4.65 -0.67
N TRP A 91 8.85 -3.55 0.01
CA TRP A 91 8.21 -2.25 -0.19
C TRP A 91 9.00 -1.28 -1.08
N GLY A 92 10.22 -1.62 -1.46
CA GLY A 92 10.98 -0.88 -2.48
C GLY A 92 10.52 -1.19 -3.91
N ILE A 93 11.12 -0.54 -4.90
CA ILE A 93 10.75 -0.70 -6.32
C ILE A 93 10.81 -2.15 -6.83
N ARG A 94 11.73 -2.96 -6.30
CA ARG A 94 11.80 -4.40 -6.61
C ARG A 94 10.52 -5.15 -6.23
N GLY A 95 9.79 -4.64 -5.25
CA GLY A 95 8.53 -5.18 -4.76
C GLY A 95 7.31 -4.78 -5.59
N ILE A 96 7.43 -3.95 -6.63
CA ILE A 96 6.27 -3.48 -7.43
C ILE A 96 5.45 -4.63 -8.05
N ARG A 97 6.05 -5.82 -8.16
CA ARG A 97 5.41 -7.06 -8.61
C ARG A 97 4.88 -7.94 -7.46
N SER A 98 4.70 -7.37 -6.27
CA SER A 98 4.24 -8.08 -5.07
C SER A 98 2.99 -7.43 -4.48
N ALA A 99 2.13 -8.24 -3.87
CA ALA A 99 0.92 -7.73 -3.22
C ALA A 99 1.23 -6.85 -1.99
N GLY A 100 2.35 -7.11 -1.30
CA GLY A 100 2.80 -6.34 -0.14
C GLY A 100 3.13 -4.89 -0.49
N PHE A 101 3.83 -4.65 -1.60
CA PHE A 101 4.11 -3.30 -2.11
C PHE A 101 2.82 -2.50 -2.32
N TRP A 102 1.87 -3.07 -3.05
CA TRP A 102 0.62 -2.37 -3.38
C TRP A 102 -0.26 -2.18 -2.15
N SER A 103 -0.32 -3.15 -1.25
CA SER A 103 -1.07 -2.98 0.00
C SER A 103 -0.44 -1.88 0.86
N ARG A 104 0.87 -1.93 1.08
CA ARG A 104 1.60 -0.94 1.88
C ARG A 104 1.42 0.48 1.36
N TRP A 105 1.58 0.68 0.06
CA TRP A 105 1.59 2.02 -0.50
C TRP A 105 0.24 2.47 -1.00
N LEU A 106 -0.52 1.67 -1.74
CA LEU A 106 -1.79 2.16 -2.30
C LEU A 106 -2.92 2.19 -1.26
N LEU A 107 -2.90 1.26 -0.29
CA LEU A 107 -4.00 1.10 0.67
C LEU A 107 -3.66 1.66 2.07
N TRP A 108 -2.37 1.78 2.41
CA TRP A 108 -1.89 2.08 3.76
C TRP A 108 -0.88 3.23 3.86
N SER A 109 -0.84 4.15 2.89
CA SER A 109 0.04 5.33 2.94
C SER A 109 -0.68 6.68 3.08
N PHE A 110 -1.83 6.86 2.43
CA PHE A 110 -2.65 8.07 2.52
C PHE A 110 -4.10 7.72 2.84
N PRO A 111 -4.85 8.66 3.46
CA PRO A 111 -6.28 8.49 3.73
C PRO A 111 -7.14 8.71 2.47
N ASP A 112 -6.52 8.84 1.30
CA ASP A 112 -7.15 8.91 -0.01
C ASP A 112 -6.34 8.09 -1.02
N ILE A 113 -7.02 7.36 -1.90
CA ILE A 113 -6.38 6.45 -2.85
C ILE A 113 -5.65 7.20 -3.98
N ARG A 114 -6.14 8.37 -4.39
CA ARG A 114 -5.51 9.18 -5.46
C ARG A 114 -4.23 9.81 -4.93
N ASP A 115 -4.22 10.27 -3.68
CA ASP A 115 -3.00 10.75 -3.02
C ASP A 115 -1.97 9.64 -2.82
N ALA A 116 -2.41 8.44 -2.43
CA ALA A 116 -1.55 7.26 -2.36
C ALA A 116 -0.93 6.95 -3.74
N ALA A 117 -1.71 7.01 -4.81
CA ALA A 117 -1.23 6.80 -6.17
C ALA A 117 -0.20 7.85 -6.58
N ARG A 118 -0.48 9.15 -6.37
CA ARG A 118 0.46 10.25 -6.64
C ARG A 118 1.76 10.07 -5.86
N PHE A 119 1.67 9.64 -4.61
CA PHE A 119 2.84 9.35 -3.79
C PHE A 119 3.68 8.21 -4.37
N ILE A 120 3.07 7.12 -4.83
CA ILE A 120 3.78 6.01 -5.49
C ILE A 120 4.47 6.51 -6.75
N GLN A 121 3.76 7.23 -7.60
CA GLN A 121 4.30 7.75 -8.85
C GLN A 121 5.54 8.62 -8.61
N LYS A 122 5.46 9.55 -7.66
CA LYS A 122 6.57 10.43 -7.30
C LYS A 122 7.75 9.68 -6.66
N THR A 123 7.46 8.82 -5.69
CA THR A 123 8.48 8.09 -4.90
C THR A 123 9.27 7.11 -5.75
N PHE A 124 8.58 6.37 -6.63
CA PHE A 124 9.16 5.27 -7.38
C PHE A 124 9.39 5.58 -8.87
N ARG A 125 9.05 6.79 -9.33
CA ARG A 125 9.18 7.23 -10.72
C ARG A 125 8.48 6.28 -11.70
N VAL A 126 7.22 6.01 -11.41
CA VAL A 126 6.32 5.15 -12.20
C VAL A 126 5.06 5.91 -12.56
N GLU A 127 4.36 5.47 -13.60
CA GLU A 127 3.02 5.96 -13.93
C GLU A 127 2.00 4.98 -13.36
N VAL A 128 1.02 5.50 -12.61
CA VAL A 128 -0.05 4.69 -12.01
C VAL A 128 -1.39 5.25 -12.43
N GLU A 129 -2.13 4.45 -13.18
CA GLU A 129 -3.50 4.71 -13.60
C GLU A 129 -4.45 3.86 -12.75
N ILE A 130 -5.53 4.43 -12.23
CA ILE A 130 -6.50 3.76 -11.34
C ILE A 130 -7.91 4.05 -11.85
#